data_AF-A0A2I0R1I4-F1
#
_entry.id   AF-A0A2I0R1I4-F1
#
_cell.length_a   1.000
_cell.length_b   1.000
_cell.length_c   1.000
_cell.angle_alpha   90.00
_cell.angle_beta   90.00
_cell.angle_gamma   90.00
#
_symmetry.space_group_name_H-M   'P 1'
#
loop_
_entity.id
_entity.type
_entity.pdbx_description
1 polymer ?
#
loop_
_entity_poly.entity_id
_entity_poly.type
_entity_poly.pdbx_seq_one_letter_code
_entity_poly.pdbx_strand_id
1 'polypeptide(L)'
;MTKKILTITLVSAMILSSCSESAEQESLETTEETKTEKVETITSVDENGKELQLAFNNAEGRVTLTFEGETIVLASEKPASGIWYKNDHYELRGKGNDLELKKDGKVIFEHQDDIVNYSLKNKEGETLDMTFNNTENTVKIYLNGGVQIDLKGERAASGIWYKNDTYELRGKGDDLELTKDGETVFKN
;
A
#
# COMPACT_ATOMS: atom_id res chain seq x y z
N MET A 1 -8.14 -62.45 -20.91
CA MET A 1 -8.06 -61.87 -22.26
C MET A 1 -6.60 -61.63 -22.61
N THR A 2 -6.20 -62.29 -23.69
CA THR A 2 -5.03 -62.22 -24.57
C THR A 2 -4.02 -61.09 -24.37
N LYS A 3 -2.75 -61.48 -24.16
CA LYS A 3 -1.54 -60.69 -24.48
C LYS A 3 -1.46 -60.45 -25.99
N LYS A 4 -1.05 -59.25 -26.41
CA LYS A 4 -0.40 -59.03 -27.72
C LYS A 4 0.76 -58.07 -27.56
N ILE A 5 1.96 -58.61 -27.77
CA ILE A 5 3.17 -57.90 -28.15
C ILE A 5 3.02 -57.56 -29.64
N LEU A 6 3.38 -56.35 -30.06
CA LEU A 6 3.85 -56.14 -31.43
C LEU A 6 4.78 -54.91 -31.51
N THR A 7 6.07 -55.21 -31.65
CA THR A 7 7.13 -54.36 -32.18
C THR A 7 6.84 -54.05 -33.65
N ILE A 8 7.09 -52.82 -34.13
CA ILE A 8 7.59 -52.53 -35.50
C ILE A 8 8.35 -51.20 -35.43
N THR A 9 9.65 -51.30 -35.66
CA THR A 9 10.54 -50.21 -36.02
C THR A 9 10.49 -50.05 -37.54
N LEU A 10 10.36 -48.83 -38.07
CA LEU A 10 10.81 -48.53 -39.42
C LEU A 10 11.39 -47.11 -39.49
N VAL A 11 12.69 -47.08 -39.72
CA VAL A 11 13.51 -45.91 -40.03
C VAL A 11 13.11 -45.40 -41.42
N SER A 12 12.89 -44.10 -41.56
CA SER A 12 12.96 -43.43 -42.85
C SER A 12 13.81 -42.18 -42.68
N ALA A 13 15.07 -42.30 -43.11
CA ALA A 13 15.97 -41.18 -43.31
C ALA A 13 15.69 -40.60 -44.70
N MET A 14 15.32 -39.32 -44.76
CA MET A 14 15.52 -38.51 -45.94
C MET A 14 16.44 -37.36 -45.55
N ILE A 15 17.67 -37.46 -46.06
CA ILE A 15 18.69 -36.42 -46.00
C ILE A 15 18.51 -35.61 -47.28
N LEU A 16 18.20 -34.32 -47.15
CA LEU A 16 18.45 -33.34 -48.20
C LEU A 16 19.32 -32.24 -47.60
N SER A 17 20.62 -32.33 -47.92
CA SER A 17 21.61 -31.29 -47.71
C SER A 17 21.48 -30.23 -48.80
N SER A 18 21.36 -28.95 -48.42
CA SER A 18 21.73 -27.73 -49.17
C SER A 18 21.16 -26.53 -48.37
N CYS A 19 21.82 -25.44 -48.01
CA CYS A 19 23.15 -24.89 -48.25
C CYS A 19 23.38 -23.80 -47.17
N SER A 20 24.62 -23.73 -46.67
CA SER A 20 25.30 -22.61 -45.98
C SER A 20 24.47 -21.54 -45.25
N GLU A 21 24.40 -21.65 -43.92
CA GLU A 21 24.59 -20.49 -43.05
C GLU A 21 25.14 -20.97 -41.70
N SER A 22 26.27 -20.39 -41.29
CA SER A 22 27.00 -20.75 -40.07
C SER A 22 26.21 -20.21 -38.87
N ALA A 23 25.64 -21.12 -38.07
CA ALA A 23 25.08 -20.76 -36.77
C ALA A 23 26.15 -21.00 -35.70
N GLU A 24 26.75 -19.90 -35.24
CA GLU A 24 27.52 -19.86 -34.00
C GLU A 24 26.66 -20.36 -32.84
N GLN A 25 27.25 -21.24 -32.01
CA GLN A 25 26.69 -21.62 -30.72
C GLN A 25 26.81 -20.43 -29.77
N GLU A 26 25.74 -19.65 -29.63
CA GLU A 26 25.58 -18.75 -28.50
C GLU A 26 25.15 -19.57 -27.28
N SER A 27 26.11 -19.82 -26.39
CA SER A 27 25.86 -20.20 -25.01
C SER A 27 25.05 -19.08 -24.37
N LEU A 28 23.73 -19.25 -24.32
CA LEU A 28 22.86 -18.46 -23.46
C LEU A 28 23.24 -18.76 -22.00
N GLU A 29 24.23 -18.02 -21.51
CA GLU A 29 24.32 -17.73 -20.08
C GLU A 29 23.01 -17.05 -19.71
N THR A 30 22.12 -17.84 -19.11
CA THR A 30 20.99 -17.32 -18.36
C THR A 30 21.60 -16.53 -17.21
N THR A 31 21.77 -15.23 -17.44
CA THR A 31 21.93 -14.27 -16.36
C THR A 31 20.60 -14.33 -15.63
N GLU A 32 20.54 -15.10 -14.54
CA GLU A 32 19.49 -14.94 -13.55
C GLU A 32 19.59 -13.50 -13.06
N GLU A 33 18.80 -12.61 -13.67
CA GLU A 33 18.47 -11.34 -13.05
C GLU A 33 17.90 -11.70 -11.69
N THR A 34 18.71 -11.47 -10.65
CA THR A 34 18.27 -11.58 -9.26
C THR A 34 17.19 -10.52 -9.12
N LYS A 35 15.93 -10.93 -9.32
CA LYS A 35 14.75 -10.11 -9.10
C LYS A 35 14.89 -9.56 -7.70
N THR A 36 15.25 -8.28 -7.59
CA THR A 36 15.44 -7.64 -6.31
C THR A 36 14.06 -7.59 -5.68
N GLU A 37 13.78 -8.51 -4.77
CA GLU A 37 12.46 -8.60 -4.13
C GLU A 37 12.22 -7.31 -3.37
N LYS A 38 11.24 -6.53 -3.86
CA LYS A 38 10.88 -5.26 -3.25
C LYS A 38 10.12 -5.57 -1.96
N VAL A 39 10.84 -5.56 -0.85
CA VAL A 39 10.25 -5.58 0.49
C VAL A 39 9.71 -4.18 0.78
N GLU A 40 8.40 -4.08 0.95
CA GLU A 40 7.76 -2.83 1.35
C GLU A 40 7.82 -2.71 2.87
N THR A 41 8.36 -1.59 3.36
CA THR A 41 8.47 -1.34 4.81
C THR A 41 7.60 -0.16 5.20
N ILE A 42 6.76 -0.36 6.21
CA ILE A 42 5.98 0.71 6.84
C ILE A 42 6.26 0.73 8.35
N THR A 43 6.00 1.86 8.98
CA THR A 43 6.06 2.01 10.44
C THR A 43 4.74 2.60 10.91
N SER A 44 4.19 2.03 11.97
CA SER A 44 2.98 2.50 12.63
C SER A 44 3.28 2.75 14.11
N VAL A 45 2.59 3.71 14.71
CA VAL A 45 2.80 4.13 16.08
C VAL A 45 1.46 4.09 16.83
N ASP A 46 1.40 3.43 17.97
CA ASP A 46 0.18 3.40 18.79
C ASP A 46 0.00 4.69 19.61
N GLU A 47 -1.13 4.80 20.30
CA GLU A 47 -1.45 5.94 21.18
C GLU A 47 -0.44 6.15 22.33
N ASN A 48 0.33 5.12 22.67
CA ASN A 48 1.34 5.13 23.73
C ASN A 48 2.75 5.45 23.19
N GLY A 49 2.89 5.69 21.88
CA GLY A 49 4.16 5.96 21.22
C GLY A 49 5.00 4.71 20.95
N LYS A 50 4.44 3.50 21.05
CA LYS A 50 5.15 2.28 20.66
C LYS A 50 5.18 2.18 19.15
N GLU A 51 6.33 1.79 18.60
CA GLU A 51 6.51 1.60 17.17
C GLU A 51 6.37 0.14 16.78
N LEU A 52 5.60 -0.12 15.72
CA LEU A 52 5.54 -1.38 15.01
C LEU A 52 6.06 -1.17 13.59
N GLN A 53 7.20 -1.78 13.26
CA GLN A 53 7.72 -1.79 11.90
C GLN A 53 7.27 -3.07 11.20
N LEU A 54 6.79 -2.96 9.96
CA LEU A 54 6.31 -4.08 9.15
C LEU A 54 7.07 -4.10 7.84
N ALA A 55 7.66 -5.24 7.51
CA ALA A 55 8.34 -5.51 6.25
C ALA A 55 7.58 -6.61 5.49
N PHE A 56 6.85 -6.24 4.45
CA PHE A 56 6.04 -7.16 3.65
C PHE A 56 6.87 -7.80 2.55
N ASN A 57 7.01 -9.13 2.61
CA ASN A 57 7.45 -9.94 1.48
C ASN A 57 6.21 -10.57 0.81
N ASN A 58 5.66 -9.85 -0.16
CA ASN A 58 4.48 -10.28 -0.91
C ASN A 58 4.76 -11.52 -1.80
N ALA A 59 6.00 -11.77 -2.19
CA ALA A 59 6.37 -12.94 -2.98
C ALA A 59 6.30 -14.23 -2.14
N GLU A 60 6.74 -14.15 -0.89
CA GLU A 60 6.67 -15.26 0.07
C GLU A 60 5.34 -15.34 0.83
N GLY A 61 4.49 -14.31 0.71
CA GLY A 61 3.27 -14.20 1.51
C GLY A 61 3.58 -14.09 3.00
N ARG A 62 4.61 -13.33 3.36
CA ARG A 62 5.09 -13.15 4.74
C ARG A 62 5.21 -11.69 5.11
N VAL A 63 5.07 -11.42 6.39
CA VAL A 63 5.44 -10.14 6.99
C VAL A 63 6.42 -10.38 8.12
N THR A 64 7.49 -9.59 8.16
CA THR A 64 8.41 -9.52 9.29
C THR A 64 8.08 -8.27 10.09
N LEU A 65 7.79 -8.45 11.38
CA LEU A 65 7.52 -7.37 12.31
C LEU A 65 8.74 -7.11 13.17
N THR A 66 9.00 -5.85 13.48
CA THR A 66 9.87 -5.47 14.60
C THR A 66 9.04 -4.70 15.60
N PHE A 67 8.91 -5.24 16.83
CA PHE A 67 8.09 -4.67 17.89
C PHE A 67 8.79 -4.82 19.24
N GLU A 68 9.00 -3.71 19.95
CA GLU A 68 9.72 -3.68 21.24
C GLU A 68 11.08 -4.43 21.23
N GLY A 69 11.77 -4.44 20.08
CA GLY A 69 13.05 -5.13 19.88
C GLY A 69 12.95 -6.63 19.54
N GLU A 70 11.74 -7.20 19.48
CA GLU A 70 11.49 -8.57 19.02
C GLU A 70 11.25 -8.58 17.50
N THR A 71 11.84 -9.56 16.81
CA THR A 71 11.56 -9.85 15.39
C THR A 71 10.58 -11.01 15.29
N ILE A 72 9.45 -10.78 14.63
CA ILE A 72 8.35 -11.75 14.52
C ILE A 72 8.06 -11.99 13.04
N VAL A 73 8.08 -13.24 12.60
CA VAL A 73 7.71 -13.60 11.22
C VAL A 73 6.32 -14.23 11.22
N LEU A 74 5.44 -13.69 10.38
CA LEU A 74 4.07 -14.15 10.22
C LEU A 74 3.81 -14.58 8.78
N ALA A 75 2.99 -15.61 8.59
CA ALA A 75 2.52 -16.05 7.29
C ALA A 75 1.14 -15.44 7.00
N SER A 76 0.88 -15.10 5.73
CA SER A 76 -0.41 -14.58 5.30
C SER A 76 -1.50 -15.64 5.44
N GLU A 77 -2.67 -15.20 5.86
CA GLU A 77 -3.90 -15.96 5.86
C GLU A 77 -4.86 -15.43 4.79
N LYS A 78 -6.02 -16.07 4.63
CA LYS A 78 -7.10 -15.60 3.75
C LYS A 78 -8.12 -14.76 4.55
N PRO A 79 -8.06 -13.41 4.52
CA PRO A 79 -9.06 -12.57 5.15
C PRO A 79 -10.33 -12.42 4.30
N ALA A 80 -11.43 -12.04 4.95
CA ALA A 80 -12.62 -11.54 4.25
C ALA A 80 -12.44 -10.10 3.75
N SER A 81 -11.62 -9.30 4.43
CA SER A 81 -11.26 -7.92 4.08
C SER A 81 -9.98 -7.52 4.82
N GLY A 82 -9.17 -6.65 4.21
CA GLY A 82 -7.93 -6.15 4.79
C GLY A 82 -6.81 -7.18 4.75
N ILE A 83 -5.87 -7.06 5.70
CA ILE A 83 -4.74 -7.97 5.86
C ILE A 83 -4.94 -8.92 7.05
N TRP A 84 -4.36 -10.11 6.95
CA TRP A 84 -4.29 -11.06 8.03
C TRP A 84 -3.03 -11.88 7.92
N TYR A 85 -2.20 -11.82 8.97
CA TYR A 85 -1.01 -12.63 9.09
C TYR A 85 -0.95 -13.26 10.48
N LYS A 86 -0.43 -14.48 10.60
CA LYS A 86 -0.28 -15.14 11.91
C LYS A 86 0.87 -16.14 11.96
N ASN A 87 1.20 -16.54 13.18
CA ASN A 87 1.92 -17.77 13.51
C ASN A 87 1.25 -18.40 14.75
N ASP A 88 1.96 -19.27 15.47
CA ASP A 88 1.41 -19.96 16.65
C ASP A 88 1.08 -19.02 17.82
N HIS A 89 1.82 -17.92 17.95
CA HIS A 89 1.72 -17.00 19.09
C HIS A 89 1.18 -15.62 18.72
N TYR A 90 1.30 -15.21 17.46
CA TYR A 90 1.01 -13.85 17.04
C TYR A 90 -0.03 -13.81 15.93
N GLU A 91 -0.84 -12.76 15.96
CA GLU A 91 -1.82 -12.46 14.92
C GLU A 91 -1.80 -10.96 14.62
N LEU A 92 -1.56 -10.61 13.36
CA LEU A 92 -1.67 -9.26 12.84
C LEU A 92 -2.94 -9.16 11.98
N ARG A 93 -3.77 -8.17 12.29
CA ARG A 93 -4.98 -7.80 11.54
C ARG A 93 -4.87 -6.34 11.15
N GLY A 94 -5.50 -5.96 10.04
CA GLY A 94 -5.56 -4.56 9.67
C GLY A 94 -6.39 -4.29 8.42
N LYS A 95 -6.74 -3.02 8.21
CA LYS A 95 -7.44 -2.52 7.03
C LYS A 95 -7.08 -1.06 6.80
N GLY A 96 -6.56 -0.73 5.61
CA GLY A 96 -6.03 0.61 5.38
C GLY A 96 -4.83 0.83 6.30
N ASN A 97 -4.85 1.92 7.07
CA ASN A 97 -3.82 2.23 8.06
C ASN A 97 -4.06 1.57 9.43
N ASP A 98 -5.29 1.12 9.72
CA ASP A 98 -5.61 0.51 11.01
C ASP A 98 -4.90 -0.84 11.16
N LEU A 99 -4.26 -1.05 12.31
CA LEU A 99 -3.50 -2.24 12.64
C LEU A 99 -3.77 -2.72 14.06
N GLU A 100 -3.89 -4.03 14.25
CA GLU A 100 -3.97 -4.69 15.55
C GLU A 100 -3.01 -5.87 15.55
N LEU A 101 -2.09 -5.91 16.53
CA LEU A 101 -1.22 -7.05 16.79
C LEU A 101 -1.60 -7.69 18.12
N LYS A 102 -1.86 -8.98 18.08
CA LYS A 102 -2.11 -9.82 19.25
C LYS A 102 -0.96 -10.78 19.50
N LYS A 103 -0.71 -11.06 20.78
CA LYS A 103 0.13 -12.16 21.27
C LYS A 103 -0.71 -13.06 22.17
N ASP A 104 -0.81 -14.34 21.83
CA ASP A 104 -1.60 -15.36 22.51
C ASP A 104 -3.06 -14.90 22.76
N GLY A 105 -3.64 -14.23 21.76
CA GLY A 105 -5.01 -13.69 21.79
C GLY A 105 -5.19 -12.35 22.52
N LYS A 106 -4.15 -11.82 23.17
CA LYS A 106 -4.19 -10.51 23.83
C LYS A 106 -3.64 -9.41 22.91
N VAL A 107 -4.35 -8.29 22.79
CA VAL A 107 -3.87 -7.10 22.05
C VAL A 107 -2.64 -6.53 22.75
N ILE A 108 -1.56 -6.35 21.99
CA ILE A 108 -0.30 -5.78 22.47
C ILE A 108 0.12 -4.51 21.72
N PHE A 109 -0.52 -4.24 20.58
CA PHE A 109 -0.39 -3.01 19.81
C PHE A 109 -1.69 -2.78 19.03
N GLU A 110 -2.13 -1.53 18.98
CA GLU A 110 -3.29 -1.11 18.20
C GLU A 110 -3.05 0.30 17.68
N HIS A 111 -3.31 0.50 16.39
CA HIS A 111 -3.27 1.79 15.73
C HIS A 111 -4.55 1.99 14.94
N GLN A 112 -5.17 3.15 15.11
CA GLN A 112 -6.34 3.58 14.36
C GLN A 112 -6.14 5.02 13.94
N ASP A 113 -6.47 5.34 12.69
CA ASP A 113 -6.46 6.73 12.25
C ASP A 113 -7.68 7.48 12.79
N ASP A 114 -7.45 8.68 13.32
CA ASP A 114 -8.53 9.62 13.64
C ASP A 114 -8.95 10.36 12.36
N ILE A 115 -9.91 9.76 11.65
CA ILE A 115 -10.47 10.27 10.39
C ILE A 115 -11.76 11.05 10.64
N VAL A 116 -11.76 12.32 10.26
CA VAL A 116 -12.95 13.19 10.31
C VAL A 116 -13.35 13.60 8.90
N ASN A 117 -14.57 13.26 8.50
CA ASN A 117 -15.15 13.74 7.25
C ASN A 117 -15.98 15.01 7.50
N TYR A 118 -15.77 16.02 6.68
CA TYR A 118 -16.42 17.31 6.78
C TYR A 118 -16.81 17.83 5.41
N SER A 119 -17.96 18.50 5.30
CA SER A 119 -18.43 19.08 4.04
C SER A 119 -19.02 20.44 4.29
N LEU A 120 -18.57 21.42 3.50
CA LEU A 120 -19.03 22.80 3.56
C LEU A 120 -19.66 23.20 2.23
N LYS A 121 -20.58 24.16 2.28
CA LYS A 121 -21.18 24.77 1.10
C LYS A 121 -21.13 26.29 1.24
N ASN A 122 -20.63 26.98 0.22
CA ASN A 122 -20.62 28.45 0.19
C ASN A 122 -21.94 29.02 -0.34
N LYS A 123 -22.04 30.35 -0.43
CA LYS A 123 -23.28 31.05 -0.84
C LYS A 123 -23.59 30.84 -2.32
N GLU A 124 -22.56 30.56 -3.11
CA GLU A 124 -22.61 30.26 -4.54
C GLU A 124 -23.07 28.81 -4.80
N GLY A 125 -23.18 28.00 -3.74
CA GLY A 125 -23.63 26.61 -3.80
C GLY A 125 -22.51 25.60 -4.08
N GLU A 126 -21.27 26.07 -4.18
CA GLU A 126 -20.08 25.24 -4.32
C GLU A 126 -19.83 24.43 -3.04
N THR A 127 -19.31 23.22 -3.18
CA THR A 127 -19.03 22.33 -2.05
C THR A 127 -17.54 22.13 -1.84
N LEU A 128 -17.14 22.04 -0.58
CA LEU A 128 -15.79 21.67 -0.18
C LEU A 128 -15.89 20.44 0.72
N ASP A 129 -15.61 19.27 0.14
CA ASP A 129 -15.58 18.01 0.87
C ASP A 129 -14.16 17.74 1.34
N MET A 130 -14.00 17.41 2.63
CA MET A 130 -12.73 17.28 3.30
C MET A 130 -12.70 16.00 4.13
N THR A 131 -11.59 15.27 4.06
CA THR A 131 -11.29 14.15 4.95
C THR A 131 -10.00 14.48 5.67
N PHE A 132 -10.12 14.83 6.95
CA PHE A 132 -8.98 15.08 7.83
C PHE A 132 -8.49 13.76 8.38
N ASN A 133 -7.18 13.52 8.31
CA ASN A 133 -6.49 12.52 9.11
C ASN A 133 -5.72 13.25 10.21
N ASN A 134 -6.27 13.26 11.42
CA ASN A 134 -5.65 13.95 12.55
C ASN A 134 -4.40 13.22 13.07
N THR A 135 -4.32 11.90 12.85
CA THR A 135 -3.15 11.08 13.19
C THR A 135 -1.95 11.44 12.31
N GLU A 136 -2.15 11.52 11.00
CA GLU A 136 -1.10 11.88 10.04
C GLU A 136 -0.95 13.41 9.85
N ASN A 137 -1.84 14.20 10.44
CA ASN A 137 -1.97 15.63 10.23
C ASN A 137 -2.05 15.99 8.73
N THR A 138 -2.93 15.33 8.00
CA THR A 138 -3.19 15.58 6.57
C THR A 138 -4.66 15.85 6.31
N VAL A 139 -4.97 16.47 5.18
CA VAL A 139 -6.36 16.60 4.71
C VAL A 139 -6.44 16.32 3.21
N LYS A 140 -7.45 15.54 2.82
CA LYS A 140 -7.85 15.35 1.42
C LYS A 140 -9.04 16.23 1.13
N ILE A 141 -8.99 16.98 0.03
CA ILE A 141 -10.01 17.95 -0.34
C ILE A 141 -10.56 17.66 -1.73
N TYR A 142 -11.88 17.82 -1.90
CA TYR A 142 -12.55 17.84 -3.20
C TYR A 142 -13.40 19.11 -3.30
N LEU A 143 -13.01 20.03 -4.19
CA LEU A 143 -13.81 21.20 -4.53
C LEU A 143 -14.84 20.80 -5.61
N ASN A 144 -16.13 20.96 -5.31
CA ASN A 144 -17.24 20.59 -6.19
C ASN A 144 -17.18 19.13 -6.70
N GLY A 145 -16.69 18.20 -5.87
CA GLY A 145 -16.47 16.81 -6.27
C GLY A 145 -15.41 16.62 -7.37
N GLY A 146 -14.54 17.63 -7.55
CA GLY A 146 -13.48 17.64 -8.55
C GLY A 146 -12.31 16.71 -8.25
N VAL A 147 -11.10 17.12 -8.64
CA VAL A 147 -9.87 16.33 -8.41
C VAL A 147 -9.48 16.41 -6.93
N GLN A 148 -8.98 15.30 -6.38
CA GLN A 148 -8.42 15.24 -5.03
C GLN A 148 -7.24 16.20 -4.88
N ILE A 149 -7.23 16.97 -3.80
CA ILE A 149 -6.13 17.83 -3.38
C ILE A 149 -5.64 17.30 -2.03
N ASP A 150 -4.41 16.80 -1.98
CA ASP A 150 -3.77 16.35 -0.75
C ASP A 150 -2.96 17.50 -0.14
N LEU A 151 -3.26 17.83 1.13
CA LEU A 151 -2.55 18.85 1.89
C LEU A 151 -1.94 18.26 3.16
N LYS A 152 -0.81 18.83 3.58
CA LYS A 152 -0.16 18.51 4.87
C LYS A 152 -0.36 19.66 5.85
N GLY A 153 -0.57 19.32 7.11
CA GLY A 153 -0.78 20.29 8.17
C GLY A 153 0.48 21.04 8.53
N GLU A 154 0.31 22.32 8.82
CA GLU A 154 1.36 23.26 9.21
C GLU A 154 1.10 23.81 10.60
N ARG A 155 2.14 24.35 11.24
CA ARG A 155 1.97 24.99 12.55
C ARG A 155 1.29 26.35 12.40
N ALA A 156 -0.01 26.40 12.68
CA ALA A 156 -0.79 27.63 12.73
C ALA A 156 -0.62 28.36 14.08
N ALA A 157 -0.72 29.69 14.08
CA ALA A 157 -0.83 30.47 15.31
C ALA A 157 -2.23 30.36 15.97
N SER A 158 -3.25 30.09 15.16
CA SER A 158 -4.63 29.83 15.57
C SER A 158 -5.37 29.13 14.44
N GLY A 159 -6.29 28.23 14.79
CA GLY A 159 -7.10 27.50 13.82
C GLY A 159 -6.31 26.41 13.11
N ILE A 160 -6.76 26.06 11.91
CA ILE A 160 -6.13 25.07 11.04
C ILE A 160 -5.31 25.74 9.95
N TRP A 161 -4.25 25.04 9.53
CA TRP A 161 -3.48 25.41 8.36
C TRP A 161 -2.96 24.14 7.71
N TYR A 162 -3.36 23.92 6.46
CA TYR A 162 -2.88 22.82 5.63
C TYR A 162 -2.45 23.38 4.28
N LYS A 163 -1.37 22.86 3.70
CA LYS A 163 -0.92 23.31 2.37
C LYS A 163 -0.18 22.22 1.59
N ASN A 164 -0.03 22.49 0.31
CA ASN A 164 0.99 21.91 -0.56
C ASN A 164 1.62 23.04 -1.39
N ASP A 165 2.26 22.72 -2.52
CA ASP A 165 2.94 23.71 -3.37
C ASP A 165 1.97 24.66 -4.10
N THR A 166 0.71 24.24 -4.30
CA THR A 166 -0.27 24.95 -5.12
C THR A 166 -1.48 25.44 -4.32
N TYR A 167 -1.86 24.74 -3.26
CA TYR A 167 -3.07 25.00 -2.50
C TYR A 167 -2.77 25.24 -1.02
N GLU A 168 -3.59 26.09 -0.40
CA GLU A 168 -3.56 26.35 1.04
C GLU A 168 -4.98 26.43 1.59
N LEU A 169 -5.28 25.61 2.59
CA LEU A 169 -6.50 25.64 3.40
C LEU A 169 -6.17 26.30 4.74
N ARG A 170 -6.88 27.38 5.08
CA ARG A 170 -6.81 28.02 6.39
C ARG A 170 -8.21 28.22 6.97
N GLY A 171 -8.29 28.34 8.28
CA GLY A 171 -9.53 28.77 8.91
C GLY A 171 -9.65 28.40 10.37
N LYS A 172 -10.82 28.64 10.95
CA LYS A 172 -11.12 28.27 12.33
C LYS A 172 -12.59 27.91 12.46
N GLY A 173 -12.86 26.72 13.00
CA GLY A 173 -14.22 26.20 13.09
C GLY A 173 -14.78 26.03 11.68
N ASP A 174 -15.93 26.66 11.43
CA ASP A 174 -16.59 26.58 10.13
C ASP A 174 -16.09 27.64 9.15
N ASP A 175 -15.39 28.69 9.59
CA ASP A 175 -14.89 29.75 8.70
C ASP A 175 -13.60 29.27 8.02
N LEU A 176 -13.72 28.68 6.83
CA LEU A 176 -12.61 28.12 6.05
C LEU A 176 -12.41 28.83 4.71
N GLU A 177 -11.16 28.90 4.28
CA GLU A 177 -10.75 29.46 3.00
C GLU A 177 -9.73 28.53 2.34
N LEU A 178 -10.05 28.09 1.11
CA LEU A 178 -9.12 27.39 0.23
C LEU A 178 -8.63 28.39 -0.82
N THR A 179 -7.30 28.50 -0.92
CA THR A 179 -6.64 29.28 -1.95
C THR A 179 -5.86 28.36 -2.90
N LYS A 180 -5.73 28.78 -4.15
CA LYS A 180 -4.92 28.16 -5.19
C LYS A 180 -3.98 29.22 -5.75
N ASP A 181 -2.67 29.00 -5.71
CA ASP A 181 -1.66 29.95 -6.16
C ASP A 181 -1.83 31.36 -5.53
N GLY A 182 -2.35 31.40 -4.30
CA GLY A 182 -2.64 32.62 -3.55
C GLY A 182 -4.00 33.28 -3.83
N GLU A 183 -4.79 32.77 -4.79
CA GLU A 183 -6.13 33.26 -5.09
C GLU A 183 -7.21 32.41 -4.42
N THR A 184 -8.22 33.04 -3.84
CA THR A 184 -9.35 32.33 -3.19
C THR A 184 -10.16 31.55 -4.23
N VAL A 185 -10.29 30.24 -4.01
CA VAL A 185 -11.11 29.34 -4.84
C VAL A 185 -12.31 28.79 -4.07
N PHE A 186 -12.32 28.91 -2.75
CA PHE A 186 -13.49 28.62 -1.91
C PHE A 186 -13.38 29.40 -0.60
N LYS A 187 -14.52 29.91 -0.12
CA LYS A 187 -14.66 30.53 1.20
C LYS A 187 -16.09 30.39 1.68
N ASN A 188 -16.31 30.13 2.97
CA ASN A 188 -17.65 30.15 3.57
C ASN A 188 -17.77 31.14 4.74
#